data_AF-A0A553ARV2-F1
#
_entry.id   AF-A0A553ARV2-F1
#
_cell.length_a   1.000
_cell.length_b   1.000
_cell.length_c   1.000
_cell.angle_alpha   90.00
_cell.angle_beta   90.00
_cell.angle_gamma   90.00
#
_symmetry.space_group_name_H-M   'P 1'
#
loop_
_entity.id
_entity.type
_entity.pdbx_description
1 polymer ?
#
loop_
_entity_poly.entity_id
_entity_poly.type
_entity_poly.pdbx_seq_one_letter_code
_entity_poly.pdbx_strand_id
1 'polypeptide(L)'
;MLIICAGPAWTQTAGWKDAAECAALYHGHYGYETVSFDPADVSEGWLVMADDFTAAAFRLGASEDDIAASTGRAAWWAQAIQAHIFDNDAALAQSYVTQQSICDGLIGELPEMASHR
;
A
#
# COMPACT_ATOMS: atom_id res chain seq x y z
N MET A 1 -11.56 23.63 -25.62
CA MET A 1 -10.23 23.80 -25.00
C MET A 1 -10.12 22.72 -23.94
N LEU A 2 -9.51 21.58 -24.28
CA LEU A 2 -9.32 20.46 -23.36
C LEU A 2 -7.99 20.68 -22.64
N ILE A 3 -8.03 20.98 -21.35
CA ILE A 3 -6.86 20.93 -20.49
C ILE A 3 -6.73 19.46 -20.09
N ILE A 4 -5.83 18.74 -20.75
CA ILE A 4 -5.37 17.43 -20.28
C ILE A 4 -4.42 17.74 -19.12
N CYS A 5 -4.94 17.73 -17.88
CA CYS A 5 -4.09 17.62 -16.71
C CYS A 5 -3.54 16.19 -16.68
N ALA A 6 -2.49 15.94 -17.45
CA ALA A 6 -1.62 14.82 -17.19
C ALA A 6 -1.02 15.07 -15.80
N GLY A 7 -1.56 14.38 -14.78
CA GLY A 7 -0.90 14.30 -13.48
C GLY A 7 0.56 13.89 -13.71
N PRO A 8 1.50 14.31 -12.86
CA PRO A 8 2.89 13.96 -13.05
C PRO A 8 3.00 12.44 -13.13
N ALA A 9 3.39 11.94 -14.30
CA ALA A 9 3.81 10.55 -14.45
C ALA A 9 5.17 10.44 -13.75
N TRP A 10 5.14 10.16 -12.45
CA TRP A 10 6.33 9.84 -11.70
C TRP A 10 6.84 8.50 -12.21
N THR A 11 7.78 8.53 -13.17
CA THR A 11 8.64 7.39 -13.46
C THR A 11 9.65 7.24 -12.32
N GLN A 12 9.16 6.93 -11.13
CA GLN A 12 10.01 6.52 -10.02
C GLN A 12 10.41 5.08 -10.32
N THR A 13 11.69 4.82 -10.53
CA THR A 13 12.17 3.43 -10.65
C THR A 13 11.80 2.72 -9.35
N ALA A 14 11.00 1.66 -9.45
CA ALA A 14 10.53 0.90 -8.29
C ALA A 14 11.68 0.57 -7.34
N GLY A 15 11.66 1.18 -6.15
CA GLY A 15 12.61 0.90 -5.08
C GLY A 15 12.07 -0.17 -4.13
N TRP A 16 12.95 -0.94 -3.50
CA TRP A 16 12.54 -1.92 -2.50
C TRP A 16 11.77 -1.29 -1.34
N LYS A 17 12.08 -0.03 -0.98
CA LYS A 17 11.41 0.72 0.09
C LYS A 17 9.94 0.96 -0.20
N ASP A 18 9.64 1.41 -1.41
CA ASP A 18 8.27 1.71 -1.82
C ASP A 18 7.43 0.42 -1.88
N ALA A 19 8.01 -0.67 -2.40
CA ALA A 19 7.37 -1.98 -2.39
C ALA A 19 7.12 -2.51 -0.96
N ALA A 20 8.11 -2.40 -0.06
CA ALA A 20 7.96 -2.82 1.34
C ALA A 20 6.93 -1.95 2.09
N GLU A 21 6.83 -0.67 1.77
CA GLU A 21 5.81 0.21 2.33
C GLU A 21 4.40 -0.14 1.83
N CYS A 22 4.26 -0.52 0.56
CA CYS A 22 3.01 -1.04 0.05
C CYS A 22 2.60 -2.35 0.74
N ALA A 23 3.53 -3.26 1.02
CA ALA A 23 3.23 -4.44 1.82
C ALA A 23 2.67 -4.06 3.20
N ALA A 24 3.28 -3.07 3.87
CA ALA A 24 2.80 -2.56 5.14
C ALA A 24 1.41 -1.92 5.04
N LEU A 25 1.15 -1.16 3.98
CA LEU A 25 -0.15 -0.54 3.72
C LEU A 25 -1.25 -1.59 3.55
N TYR A 26 -1.01 -2.63 2.74
CA TYR A 26 -1.99 -3.70 2.51
C TYR A 26 -2.23 -4.57 3.76
N HIS A 27 -1.21 -4.81 4.59
CA HIS A 27 -1.45 -5.34 5.94
C HIS A 27 -2.28 -4.37 6.79
N GLY A 28 -2.10 -3.06 6.63
CA GLY A 28 -2.94 -2.04 7.26
C GLY A 28 -4.40 -2.09 6.84
N HIS A 29 -4.70 -2.35 5.56
CA HIS A 29 -6.07 -2.59 5.09
C HIS A 29 -6.70 -3.79 5.80
N TYR A 30 -6.02 -4.93 5.83
CA TYR A 30 -6.49 -6.10 6.55
C TYR A 30 -6.72 -5.81 8.05
N GLY A 31 -5.77 -5.12 8.69
CA GLY A 31 -5.87 -4.70 10.09
C GLY A 31 -7.04 -3.75 10.37
N TYR A 32 -7.35 -2.84 9.44
CA TYR A 32 -8.50 -1.97 9.53
C TYR A 32 -9.82 -2.75 9.41
N GLU A 33 -9.94 -3.63 8.42
CA GLU A 33 -11.17 -4.40 8.17
C GLU A 33 -11.47 -5.35 9.32
N THR A 34 -10.47 -6.07 9.83
CA THR A 34 -10.63 -7.01 10.96
C THR A 34 -11.14 -6.34 12.23
N VAL A 35 -10.91 -5.03 12.42
CA VAL A 35 -11.42 -4.27 13.55
C VAL A 35 -12.77 -3.62 13.26
N SER A 36 -13.08 -3.34 12.00
CA SER A 36 -14.22 -2.51 11.60
C SER A 36 -15.42 -3.28 11.06
N PHE A 37 -15.20 -4.49 10.53
CA PHE A 37 -16.21 -5.27 9.82
C PHE A 37 -16.47 -6.63 10.48
N ASP A 38 -17.58 -7.24 10.11
CA ASP A 38 -17.86 -8.62 10.50
C ASP A 38 -16.85 -9.56 9.81
N PRO A 39 -16.45 -10.68 10.45
CA PRO A 39 -15.42 -11.58 9.89
C PRO A 39 -15.72 -12.13 8.49
N ALA A 40 -17.00 -12.21 8.10
CA ALA A 40 -17.42 -12.68 6.78
C ALA A 40 -17.17 -11.65 5.67
N ASP A 41 -16.96 -10.38 6.02
CA ASP A 41 -16.77 -9.27 5.09
C ASP A 41 -15.29 -8.84 5.00
N VAL A 42 -14.41 -9.41 5.83
CA VAL A 42 -12.97 -9.17 5.77
C VAL A 42 -12.37 -9.84 4.53
N SER A 43 -11.67 -9.06 3.71
CA SER A 43 -11.02 -9.57 2.50
C SER A 43 -9.62 -10.09 2.78
N GLU A 44 -9.42 -11.39 2.64
CA GLU A 44 -8.08 -12.01 2.63
C GLU A 44 -7.23 -11.56 1.42
N GLY A 45 -7.85 -10.93 0.40
CA GLY A 45 -7.15 -10.38 -0.75
C GLY A 45 -6.12 -9.30 -0.37
N TRP A 46 -6.31 -8.62 0.76
CA TRP A 46 -5.32 -7.67 1.27
C TRP A 46 -4.02 -8.34 1.69
N LEU A 47 -4.08 -9.54 2.27
CA LEU A 47 -2.88 -10.30 2.63
C LEU A 47 -2.16 -10.83 1.40
N VAL A 48 -2.92 -11.28 0.38
CA VAL A 48 -2.33 -11.68 -0.90
C VAL A 48 -1.57 -10.51 -1.55
N MET A 49 -2.17 -9.33 -1.58
CA MET A 49 -1.51 -8.10 -2.06
C MET A 49 -0.24 -7.78 -1.25
N ALA A 50 -0.30 -7.88 0.07
CA ALA A 50 0.83 -7.61 0.94
C ALA A 50 2.00 -8.59 0.73
N ASP A 51 1.69 -9.88 0.53
CA ASP A 51 2.68 -10.92 0.27
C ASP A 51 3.38 -10.70 -1.08
N ASP A 52 2.63 -10.34 -2.12
CA ASP A 52 3.22 -10.04 -3.44
C ASP A 52 4.13 -8.80 -3.39
N PHE A 53 3.77 -7.79 -2.59
CA PHE A 53 4.63 -6.60 -2.40
C PHE A 53 5.88 -6.92 -1.59
N THR A 54 5.76 -7.80 -0.60
CA THR A 54 6.89 -8.36 0.15
C THR A 54 7.85 -9.10 -0.79
N ALA A 55 7.32 -9.95 -1.66
CA ALA A 55 8.10 -10.68 -2.66
C ALA A 55 8.82 -9.73 -3.63
N ALA A 56 8.13 -8.69 -4.11
CA ALA A 56 8.73 -7.67 -4.96
C ALA A 56 9.86 -6.90 -4.23
N ALA A 57 9.65 -6.53 -2.98
CA ALA A 57 10.66 -5.84 -2.17
C ALA A 57 11.92 -6.70 -1.97
N PHE A 58 11.77 -8.00 -1.70
CA PHE A 58 12.91 -8.93 -1.64
C PHE A 58 13.66 -9.01 -2.98
N ARG A 59 12.94 -9.14 -4.11
CA ARG A 59 13.59 -9.15 -5.44
C ARG A 59 14.35 -7.85 -5.72
N LEU A 60 13.84 -6.72 -5.25
CA LEU A 60 14.46 -5.40 -5.38
C LEU A 60 15.61 -5.15 -4.37
N GLY A 61 15.90 -6.12 -3.50
CA GLY A 61 17.06 -6.11 -2.62
C GLY A 61 16.79 -5.70 -1.17
N ALA A 62 15.54 -5.70 -0.70
CA ALA A 62 15.24 -5.56 0.72
C ALA A 62 15.80 -6.76 1.51
N SER A 63 16.31 -6.50 2.72
CA SER A 63 16.61 -7.55 3.69
C SER A 63 15.35 -7.95 4.49
N GLU A 64 15.42 -9.06 5.22
CA GLU A 64 14.33 -9.44 6.15
C GLU A 64 14.09 -8.35 7.21
N ASP A 65 15.15 -7.72 7.72
CA ASP A 65 15.06 -6.61 8.68
C ASP A 65 14.36 -5.40 8.07
N ASP A 66 14.59 -5.11 6.79
CA ASP A 66 13.91 -4.03 6.07
C ASP A 66 12.41 -4.30 5.93
N ILE A 67 12.04 -5.53 5.57
CA ILE A 67 10.63 -5.96 5.47
C ILE A 67 9.98 -5.89 6.85
N ALA A 68 10.62 -6.39 7.90
CA ALA A 68 10.11 -6.34 9.27
C ALA A 68 9.91 -4.89 9.74
N ALA A 69 10.86 -4.00 9.45
CA ALA A 69 10.77 -2.59 9.81
C ALA A 69 9.61 -1.88 9.09
N SER A 70 9.35 -2.21 7.83
CA SER A 70 8.22 -1.66 7.08
C SER A 70 6.89 -2.25 7.51
N THR A 71 6.75 -3.58 7.54
CA THR A 71 5.51 -4.26 7.96
C THR A 71 5.12 -3.97 9.41
N GLY A 72 6.08 -3.63 10.28
CA GLY A 72 5.81 -3.09 11.61
C GLY A 72 4.99 -1.79 11.63
N ARG A 73 4.87 -1.09 10.50
CA ARG A 73 4.00 0.10 10.33
C ARG A 73 2.55 -0.23 9.96
N ALA A 74 2.18 -1.50 9.78
CA ALA A 74 0.81 -1.88 9.37
C ALA A 74 -0.28 -1.28 10.29
N ALA A 75 -0.07 -1.29 11.60
CA ALA A 75 -1.03 -0.71 12.55
C ALA A 75 -1.19 0.82 12.39
N TRP A 76 -0.10 1.52 12.03
CA TRP A 76 -0.16 2.95 11.73
C TRP A 76 -0.88 3.21 10.39
N TRP A 77 -0.66 2.35 9.39
CA TRP A 77 -1.41 2.42 8.14
C TRP A 77 -2.91 2.17 8.33
N ALA A 78 -3.31 1.23 9.19
CA ALA A 78 -4.71 1.03 9.55
C ALA A 78 -5.36 2.31 10.13
N GLN A 79 -4.62 3.06 10.96
CA GLN A 79 -5.06 4.37 11.47
C GLN A 79 -5.17 5.40 10.36
N ALA A 80 -4.22 5.43 9.41
CA ALA A 80 -4.25 6.36 8.29
C ALA A 80 -5.40 6.08 7.31
N ILE A 81 -5.72 4.81 7.05
CA ILE A 81 -6.88 4.38 6.27
C ILE A 81 -8.17 4.82 6.97
N GLN A 82 -8.28 4.56 8.28
CA GLN A 82 -9.42 5.01 9.07
C GLN A 82 -9.57 6.54 9.00
N ALA A 83 -8.47 7.27 9.12
CA ALA A 83 -8.48 8.73 9.04
C ALA A 83 -8.95 9.24 7.68
N HIS A 84 -8.56 8.57 6.59
CA HIS A 84 -9.05 8.86 5.26
C HIS A 84 -10.55 8.58 5.09
N ILE A 85 -11.04 7.46 5.61
CA ILE A 85 -12.46 7.06 5.48
C ILE A 85 -13.38 7.99 6.28
N PHE A 86 -12.98 8.40 7.48
CA PHE A 86 -13.80 9.22 8.38
C PHE A 86 -13.47 10.71 8.36
N ASP A 87 -12.50 11.13 7.55
CA ASP A 87 -12.03 12.53 7.42
C ASP A 87 -11.73 13.20 8.78
N ASN A 88 -11.07 12.45 9.69
CA ASN A 88 -10.86 12.90 11.07
C ASN A 88 -9.42 13.38 11.38
N ASP A 89 -8.45 13.07 10.52
CA ASP A 89 -7.08 13.57 10.57
C ASP A 89 -6.54 13.75 9.14
N ALA A 90 -6.45 15.00 8.70
CA ALA A 90 -6.04 15.34 7.34
C ALA A 90 -4.59 14.96 7.03
N ALA A 91 -3.70 14.97 8.02
CA ALA A 91 -2.28 14.64 7.80
C ALA A 91 -2.13 13.13 7.55
N LEU A 92 -2.79 12.31 8.38
CA LEU A 92 -2.81 10.87 8.20
C LEU A 92 -3.54 10.46 6.91
N ALA A 93 -4.69 11.07 6.62
CA ALA A 93 -5.41 10.83 5.38
C ALA A 93 -4.56 11.16 4.15
N GLN A 94 -3.79 12.26 4.18
CA GLN A 94 -2.88 12.61 3.11
C GLN A 94 -1.72 11.62 2.98
N SER A 95 -1.16 11.13 4.09
CA SER A 95 -0.15 10.06 4.05
C SER A 95 -0.68 8.80 3.38
N TYR A 96 -1.92 8.38 3.70
CA TYR A 96 -2.58 7.25 3.03
C TYR A 96 -2.72 7.49 1.53
N VAL A 97 -3.30 8.62 1.11
CA VAL A 97 -3.51 8.94 -0.31
C VAL A 97 -2.20 8.95 -1.08
N THR A 98 -1.14 9.52 -0.49
CA THR A 98 0.19 9.56 -1.12
C THR A 98 0.75 8.15 -1.30
N GLN A 99 0.70 7.30 -0.27
CA GLN A 99 1.23 5.95 -0.37
C GLN A 99 0.38 5.06 -1.30
N GLN A 100 -0.95 5.18 -1.27
CA GLN A 100 -1.84 4.46 -2.17
C GLN A 100 -1.49 4.75 -3.63
N SER A 101 -1.26 6.03 -3.96
CA SER A 101 -0.84 6.44 -5.31
C SER A 101 0.50 5.80 -5.75
N ILE A 102 1.45 5.66 -4.83
CA ILE A 102 2.71 4.95 -5.08
C ILE A 102 2.43 3.46 -5.36
N CYS A 103 1.59 2.83 -4.54
CA CYS A 103 1.25 1.42 -4.70
C CYS A 103 0.51 1.15 -6.02
N ASP A 104 -0.44 2.01 -6.40
CA ASP A 104 -1.15 1.92 -7.67
C ASP A 104 -0.19 1.99 -8.87
N GLY A 105 0.81 2.89 -8.80
CA GLY A 105 1.87 2.96 -9.81
C GLY A 105 2.69 1.67 -9.89
N LEU A 106 3.10 1.14 -8.73
CA LEU A 106 3.87 -0.10 -8.66
C LEU A 106 3.10 -1.34 -9.13
N ILE A 107 1.78 -1.40 -8.94
CA ILE A 107 0.93 -2.50 -9.46
C ILE A 107 1.04 -2.60 -10.98
N GLY A 108 1.08 -1.45 -11.67
CA GLY A 108 1.24 -1.41 -13.13
C GLY A 108 2.62 -1.86 -13.63
N GLU A 109 3.66 -1.80 -12.78
CA GLU A 109 5.05 -2.01 -13.18
C GLU A 109 5.62 -3.35 -12.73
N LEU A 110 5.35 -3.77 -11.49
CA LEU A 110 5.99 -4.92 -10.86
C LEU A 110 5.44 -6.25 -11.40
N PRO A 111 6.30 -7.21 -11.77
CA PRO A 111 5.86 -8.51 -12.29
C PRO A 111 5.06 -9.33 -11.27
N GLU A 112 5.35 -9.20 -9.97
CA GLU A 112 4.58 -9.84 -8.89
C GLU A 112 3.11 -9.40 -8.91
N MET A 113 2.85 -8.19 -9.35
CA MET A 113 1.51 -7.59 -9.35
C MET A 113 0.68 -7.96 -10.58
N ALA A 114 1.18 -8.81 -11.47
CA ALA A 114 0.51 -9.11 -12.75
C ALA A 114 -0.92 -9.66 -12.59
N SER A 115 -1.22 -10.33 -11.48
CA SER A 115 -2.56 -10.87 -11.22
C SER A 115 -3.59 -9.84 -10.73
N HIS A 116 -3.13 -8.63 -10.34
CA HIS A 116 -3.93 -7.56 -9.73
C HIS A 116 -4.23 -6.41 -10.69
N ARG A 117 -3.93 -6.59 -11.98
CA ARG A 117 -4.09 -5.59 -13.05
C ARG A 117 -5.39 -5.76 -13.82
#